data_AF-A0A068YM56-F1
#
_entry.id   AF-A0A068YM56-F1
#
_cell.length_a   1.000
_cell.length_b   1.000
_cell.length_c   1.000
_cell.angle_alpha   90.00
_cell.angle_beta   90.00
_cell.angle_gamma   90.00
#
_symmetry.space_group_name_H-M   'P 1'
#
loop_
_entity.id
_entity.type
_entity.pdbx_description
1 polymer ?
#
loop_
_entity_poly.entity_id
_entity_poly.type
_entity_poly.pdbx_seq_one_letter_code
_entity_poly.pdbx_strand_id
1 'polypeptide(L)'
;MTASQTPPANDFVRWVEEKSDAVMADLGDKFPPATSGPEALHAETYTQRIEEVLLGHEPPDDALLEELAALEDAPPLSDEELARQALESGGADADPTTPE
;
A
#
# COMPACT_ATOMS: atom_id res chain seq x y z
N MET A 1 33.39 -31.66 47.35
CA MET A 1 33.85 -30.32 46.93
C MET A 1 33.52 -30.16 45.46
N THR A 2 32.47 -29.41 45.13
CA THR A 2 32.06 -29.15 43.74
C THR A 2 32.74 -27.87 43.29
N ALA A 3 33.73 -28.00 42.39
CA ALA A 3 34.40 -26.85 41.80
C ALA A 3 33.38 -26.02 41.00
N SER A 4 33.20 -24.76 41.39
CA SER A 4 32.39 -23.80 40.66
C SER A 4 33.07 -23.53 39.33
N GLN A 5 32.59 -24.14 38.25
CA GLN A 5 33.04 -23.86 36.89
C GLN A 5 32.39 -22.59 36.38
N THR A 6 32.67 -21.46 37.02
CA THR A 6 32.32 -20.16 36.45
C THR A 6 33.37 -19.84 35.40
N PRO A 7 33.04 -19.82 34.09
CA PRO A 7 34.01 -19.43 33.07
C PRO A 7 34.46 -17.99 33.35
N PRO A 8 35.72 -17.63 33.06
CA PRO A 8 36.17 -16.24 33.20
C PRO A 8 35.23 -15.33 32.40
N ALA A 9 34.81 -14.21 32.99
CA ALA A 9 33.76 -13.33 32.45
C ALA A 9 33.98 -12.90 30.97
N ASN A 10 35.22 -12.97 30.49
CA ASN A 10 35.61 -12.68 29.11
C ASN A 10 35.13 -13.74 28.08
N ASP A 11 34.96 -15.00 28.50
CA ASP A 11 34.51 -16.08 27.61
C ASP A 11 33.05 -15.92 27.21
N PHE A 12 32.22 -15.37 28.12
CA PHE A 12 30.82 -15.09 27.82
C PHE A 12 30.69 -13.94 26.82
N VAL A 13 31.48 -12.87 26.98
CA VAL A 13 31.47 -11.73 26.05
C VAL A 13 31.87 -12.18 24.64
N ARG A 14 32.96 -12.95 24.53
CA ARG A 14 33.40 -13.52 23.24
C ARG A 14 32.34 -14.43 22.63
N TRP A 15 31.66 -15.24 23.44
CA TRP A 15 30.59 -16.11 22.95
C TRP A 15 29.39 -15.31 22.45
N VAL A 16 29.02 -14.22 23.12
CA VAL A 16 27.94 -13.33 22.67
C VAL A 16 28.30 -12.66 21.35
N GLU A 17 29.54 -12.18 21.19
CA GLU A 17 30.02 -11.60 19.93
C GLU A 17 29.97 -12.63 18.80
N GLU A 18 30.52 -13.83 19.02
CA GLU A 18 30.50 -14.91 18.01
C GLU A 18 29.08 -15.30 17.60
N LYS A 19 28.15 -15.37 18.55
CA LYS A 19 26.74 -15.66 18.26
C LYS A 19 26.03 -14.51 17.56
N SER A 20 26.35 -13.27 17.92
CA SER A 20 25.82 -12.08 17.25
C SER A 20 26.27 -12.05 15.79
N ASP A 21 27.55 -12.28 15.52
CA ASP A 21 28.10 -12.27 14.16
C ASP A 21 27.50 -13.40 13.30
N ALA A 22 27.33 -14.60 13.86
CA ALA A 22 26.69 -15.71 13.16
C ALA A 22 25.23 -15.41 12.82
N VAL A 23 24.48 -14.77 13.73
CA VAL A 23 23.09 -14.35 13.50
C VAL A 23 23.03 -13.24 12.45
N MET A 24 23.93 -12.26 12.51
CA MET A 24 23.99 -11.17 11.53
C MET A 24 24.29 -11.68 10.11
N ALA A 25 25.18 -12.67 9.98
CA ALA A 25 25.47 -13.32 8.71
C ALA A 25 24.25 -14.08 8.18
N ASP A 26 23.60 -14.90 9.00
CA ASP A 26 22.37 -15.63 8.63
C ASP A 26 21.24 -14.66 8.23
N LEU A 27 21.10 -13.55 8.95
CA LEU A 27 20.08 -12.54 8.66
C LEU A 27 20.37 -11.79 7.35
N GLY A 28 21.64 -11.51 7.05
CA GLY A 28 22.05 -10.86 5.80
C GLY A 28 21.84 -11.74 4.57
N ASP A 29 22.04 -13.05 4.70
CA ASP A 29 21.74 -14.03 3.64
C ASP A 29 20.23 -14.24 3.45
N LYS A 30 19.49 -14.30 4.57
CA LYS A 30 18.04 -14.53 4.56
C LYS A 30 17.23 -13.29 4.16
N PHE A 31 17.73 -12.12 4.49
CA PHE A 31 17.15 -10.83 4.19
C PHE A 31 18.21 -9.95 3.51
N PRO A 32 18.51 -10.22 2.22
CA PRO A 32 19.44 -9.38 1.47
C PRO A 32 18.97 -7.93 1.55
N PRO A 33 19.89 -6.96 1.69
CA PRO A 33 19.52 -5.56 1.76
C PRO A 33 18.67 -5.23 0.53
N ALA A 34 17.47 -4.70 0.77
CA ALA A 34 16.55 -4.34 -0.29
C ALA A 34 17.29 -3.41 -1.25
N THR A 35 17.52 -3.86 -2.48
CA THR A 35 17.98 -2.99 -3.55
C THR A 35 16.92 -1.93 -3.71
N SER A 36 17.26 -0.68 -3.38
CA SER A 36 16.43 0.50 -3.56
C SER A 36 16.20 0.78 -5.05
N GLY A 37 15.43 -0.09 -5.70
CA GLY A 37 14.82 0.15 -6.99
C GLY A 37 13.40 0.69 -6.80
N PRO A 38 12.77 1.21 -7.86
CA PRO A 38 11.40 1.75 -7.82
C PRO A 38 10.32 0.73 -7.39
N GLU A 39 10.67 -0.56 -7.32
CA GLU A 39 9.82 -1.66 -6.87
C GLU A 39 10.00 -2.05 -5.39
N ALA A 40 10.97 -1.45 -4.68
CA ALA A 40 11.20 -1.70 -3.26
C ALA A 40 10.24 -0.87 -2.39
N LEU A 41 8.95 -1.05 -2.60
CA LEU A 41 7.94 -0.63 -1.63
C LEU A 41 7.93 -1.66 -0.51
N HIS A 42 8.40 -1.27 0.67
CA HIS A 42 8.21 -2.06 1.87
C HIS A 42 6.70 -2.31 2.06
N ALA A 43 6.28 -3.58 2.03
CA ALA A 43 4.89 -3.98 2.29
C ALA A 43 4.37 -3.45 3.64
N GLU A 44 5.29 -3.22 4.59
CA GLU A 44 5.05 -2.68 5.93
C GLU A 44 4.62 -1.20 5.94
N THR A 45 5.01 -0.42 4.93
CA THR A 45 4.80 1.04 4.85
C THR A 45 3.82 1.46 3.75
N TYR A 46 3.25 0.50 3.03
CA TYR A 46 2.28 0.77 1.99
C TYR A 46 0.97 1.20 2.65
N THR A 47 0.73 2.52 2.70
CA THR A 47 -0.60 3.05 2.97
C THR A 47 -1.47 2.65 1.79
N GLN A 48 -2.19 1.53 1.93
CA GLN A 48 -3.14 1.08 0.93
C GLN A 48 -4.16 2.19 0.72
N ARG A 49 -4.27 2.67 -0.52
CA ARG A 49 -5.34 3.61 -0.85
C ARG A 49 -6.67 2.87 -0.74
N ILE A 50 -7.72 3.56 -0.32
CA ILE A 50 -9.01 2.92 -0.04
C ILE A 50 -9.55 2.18 -1.28
N GLU A 51 -9.23 2.70 -2.47
CA GLU A 51 -9.59 2.10 -3.75
C GLU A 51 -8.85 0.76 -3.98
N GLU A 52 -7.60 0.63 -3.51
CA GLU A 52 -6.81 -0.59 -3.65
C GLU A 52 -7.36 -1.72 -2.74
N VAL A 53 -7.89 -1.36 -1.57
CA VAL A 53 -8.50 -2.29 -0.62
C VAL A 53 -9.89 -2.75 -1.07
N LEU A 54 -10.70 -1.82 -1.58
CA LEU A 54 -12.10 -2.08 -1.93
C LEU A 54 -12.28 -2.63 -3.35
N LEU A 55 -11.46 -2.17 -4.30
CA LEU A 55 -11.57 -2.51 -5.73
C LEU A 55 -10.57 -3.59 -6.17
N GLY A 56 -9.75 -4.11 -5.26
CA GLY A 56 -8.97 -5.35 -5.46
C GLY A 56 -7.94 -5.32 -6.59
N HIS A 57 -7.41 -4.15 -6.95
CA HIS A 57 -6.49 -3.96 -8.08
C HIS A 57 -6.98 -4.52 -9.42
N GLU A 58 -8.30 -4.72 -9.59
CA GLU A 58 -8.83 -5.20 -10.86
C GLU A 58 -8.59 -4.12 -11.93
N PRO A 59 -7.89 -4.44 -13.04
CA PRO A 59 -7.75 -3.49 -14.13
C PRO A 59 -9.14 -3.19 -14.71
N PRO A 60 -9.40 -1.95 -15.15
CA PRO A 60 -10.64 -1.63 -15.83
C PRO A 60 -10.82 -2.57 -17.03
N ASP A 61 -12.05 -3.04 -17.24
CA ASP A 61 -12.35 -3.91 -18.38
C ASP A 61 -12.29 -3.13 -19.71
N ASP A 62 -12.16 -3.87 -20.81
CA ASP A 62 -12.05 -3.26 -22.14
C ASP A 62 -13.30 -2.46 -22.52
N ALA A 63 -14.47 -2.83 -22.00
CA ALA A 63 -15.73 -2.14 -22.27
C ALA A 63 -15.76 -0.75 -21.61
N LEU A 64 -15.33 -0.65 -20.35
CA LEU A 64 -15.18 0.60 -19.63
C LEU A 64 -14.12 1.49 -20.28
N LEU A 65 -13.01 0.90 -20.74
CA LEU A 65 -11.97 1.65 -21.45
C LEU A 65 -12.48 2.23 -22.78
N GLU A 66 -13.28 1.48 -23.53
CA GLU A 66 -13.91 1.96 -24.77
C GLU A 66 -14.93 3.07 -24.49
N GLU A 67 -15.74 2.92 -23.43
CA GLU A 67 -16.70 3.95 -23.00
C GLU A 67 -15.98 5.24 -22.62
N LEU A 68 -14.93 5.17 -21.79
CA LEU A 68 -14.17 6.35 -21.37
C LEU A 68 -13.52 7.07 -22.55
N ALA A 69 -12.96 6.33 -23.51
CA ALA A 69 -12.41 6.91 -24.73
C ALA A 69 -13.49 7.64 -25.55
N ALA A 70 -14.68 7.04 -25.67
CA ALA A 70 -15.81 7.67 -26.37
C ALA A 70 -16.31 8.95 -25.66
N LEU A 71 -16.27 8.99 -24.32
CA LEU A 71 -16.61 10.19 -23.55
C LEU A 71 -15.56 11.30 -23.70
N GLU A 72 -14.28 10.95 -23.75
CA GLU A 72 -13.20 11.94 -23.91
C GLU A 72 -13.26 12.62 -25.28
N ASP A 73 -13.61 11.87 -26.33
CA ASP A 73 -13.79 12.38 -27.69
C ASP A 73 -15.16 13.07 -27.90
N ALA A 74 -16.08 13.00 -26.94
CA ALA A 74 -17.40 13.58 -27.07
C ALA A 74 -17.35 15.12 -27.05
N PRO A 75 -18.18 15.81 -27.85
CA PRO A 75 -18.33 17.25 -27.75
C PRO A 75 -18.91 17.63 -26.38
N PRO A 76 -18.60 18.83 -25.85
CA PRO A 76 -19.16 19.30 -24.60
C PRO A 76 -20.70 19.38 -24.69
N LEU A 77 -21.35 19.12 -23.57
CA LEU A 77 -22.79 19.29 -23.41
C LEU A 77 -23.22 20.72 -23.75
N SER A 78 -24.37 20.85 -24.41
CA SER A 78 -24.99 22.16 -24.63
C SER A 78 -25.62 22.67 -23.34
N ASP A 79 -25.75 23.99 -23.21
CA ASP A 79 -26.37 24.62 -22.02
C ASP A 79 -27.81 24.15 -21.79
N GLU A 80 -28.57 23.88 -22.87
CA GLU A 80 -29.95 23.37 -22.77
C GLU A 80 -30.00 21.95 -22.20
N GLU A 81 -29.14 21.05 -22.69
CA GLU A 81 -29.08 19.68 -22.19
C GLU A 81 -28.49 19.63 -20.78
N LEU A 82 -27.49 20.46 -20.48
CA LEU A 82 -26.97 20.61 -19.12
C LEU A 82 -28.05 21.09 -18.15
N ALA A 83 -28.85 22.10 -18.53
CA ALA A 83 -29.95 22.60 -17.72
C ALA A 83 -31.04 21.53 -17.51
N ARG A 84 -31.33 20.73 -18.52
CA ARG A 84 -32.25 19.60 -18.41
C ARG A 84 -31.74 18.56 -17.39
N GLN A 85 -30.48 18.16 -17.49
CA GLN A 85 -29.87 17.20 -16.56
C GLN A 85 -29.82 17.74 -15.14
N ALA A 86 -29.51 19.03 -14.96
CA ALA A 86 -29.53 19.68 -13.64
C ALA A 86 -30.94 19.72 -13.03
N LEU A 87 -32.00 19.77 -13.82
CA LEU A 87 -33.38 19.68 -13.29
C LEU A 87 -33.79 18.23 -12.97
N GLU A 88 -33.34 17.26 -13.77
CA GLU A 88 -33.67 15.84 -13.60
C GLU A 88 -32.87 15.18 -12.47
N SER A 89 -31.60 15.58 -12.32
CA SER A 89 -30.65 15.11 -11.31
C SER A 89 -30.19 16.28 -10.45
N GLY A 90 -31.16 17.00 -9.87
CA GLY A 90 -30.98 18.26 -9.13
C GLY A 90 -30.17 18.18 -7.84
N GLY A 91 -29.30 17.19 -7.70
CA GLY A 91 -28.36 17.11 -6.59
C GLY A 91 -29.06 16.89 -5.26
N ALA A 92 -30.26 16.31 -5.25
CA ALA A 92 -30.82 15.75 -4.03
C ALA A 92 -29.84 14.66 -3.57
N ASP A 93 -28.90 15.04 -2.71
CA ASP A 93 -28.33 14.04 -1.84
C ASP A 93 -29.55 13.47 -1.11
N ALA A 94 -29.75 12.16 -1.14
CA ALA A 94 -30.85 11.55 -0.42
C ALA A 94 -30.58 11.62 1.10
N ASP A 95 -29.89 12.66 1.57
CA ASP A 95 -29.47 12.90 2.92
C ASP A 95 -30.44 13.90 3.56
N PRO A 96 -31.38 13.42 4.38
CA PRO A 96 -32.32 14.30 5.09
C PRO A 96 -31.63 15.22 6.11
N THR A 97 -30.31 15.11 6.30
CA THR A 97 -29.52 15.94 7.21
C THR A 97 -28.80 17.09 6.53
N THR A 98 -28.76 17.15 5.20
CA THR A 98 -28.28 18.30 4.44
C THR A 98 -29.40 19.32 4.30
N PRO A 99 -29.29 20.56 4.83
CA PRO A 99 -30.31 21.58 4.65
C PRO A 99 -30.28 22.14 3.22
N GLU A 100 -31.44 22.11 2.56
CA GLU A 100 -31.73 22.70 1.24
C GLU A 100 -31.99 24.22 1.30
#